data_AF-A0A948HGT2-F1
#
_entry.id   AF-A0A948HGT2-F1
#
_cell.length_a   1.000
_cell.length_b   1.000
_cell.length_c   1.000
_cell.angle_alpha   90.00
_cell.angle_beta   90.00
_cell.angle_gamma   90.00
#
_symmetry.space_group_name_H-M   'P 1'
#
loop_
_entity.id
_entity.type
_entity.pdbx_description
1 polymer ?
#
loop_
_entity_poly.entity_id
_entity_poly.type
_entity_poly.pdbx_seq_one_letter_code
_entity_poly.pdbx_strand_id
1 'polypeptide(L)'
;MKEIIILFVCVENSCRSQMAEGWAKEFSRQAGLDFIKAYSAGSNPSGKVNPEAVKVMQEAGVDISGAFSKGFAYLAQKDIDIAVTLGCQDTCPYLPSDKHLQWDVEDPKAKNIDSFRQVRDIIKEKVKTLIKELFYQAQSGGEIMERSFDDALNKLNDDILKMAALAEEAIYKSVESLKNQDKKLAQKVVDDDQKIDELEIAVEEEAIDLLALQQPMARDLRFITTGMKINAELERIADLAVNIAQRVLDVVDKPLVKPLIDIPKLAEVSRKMVKGAIDAFVKRSEDLARQVIMMDPEADCLRNKIYDELINDYMIKDGATAPRAVPLILIARHLERICDHAGYIAADVIYMIKAKVVKHHPERLKNNHS
;
A
#
# COMPACT_ATOMS: atom_id res chain seq x y z
N MET A 1 -18.20 -12.79 27.97
CA MET A 1 -17.37 -11.93 27.09
C MET A 1 -16.23 -11.38 27.91
N LYS A 2 -15.03 -11.24 27.33
CA LYS A 2 -13.90 -10.54 27.97
C LYS A 2 -14.34 -9.08 28.21
N GLU A 3 -13.98 -8.52 29.36
CA GLU A 3 -14.17 -7.10 29.62
C GLU A 3 -13.32 -6.28 28.63
N ILE A 4 -13.87 -5.19 28.07
CA ILE A 4 -13.15 -4.25 27.20
C ILE A 4 -12.99 -2.93 27.95
N ILE A 5 -11.74 -2.55 28.20
CA ILE A 5 -11.39 -1.34 28.94
C ILE A 5 -10.98 -0.24 27.95
N ILE A 6 -11.77 0.85 27.91
CA ILE A 6 -11.50 2.03 27.09
C ILE A 6 -10.96 3.15 27.98
N LEU A 7 -9.83 3.72 27.60
CA LEU A 7 -9.22 4.87 28.27
C LEU A 7 -9.21 6.10 27.36
N PHE A 8 -9.93 7.15 27.75
CA PHE A 8 -9.89 8.46 27.11
C PHE A 8 -8.84 9.37 27.77
N VAL A 9 -7.96 9.94 26.97
CA VAL A 9 -6.79 10.67 27.45
C VAL A 9 -6.76 12.08 26.88
N CYS A 10 -6.64 13.08 27.73
CA CYS A 10 -6.25 14.43 27.29
C CYS A 10 -5.20 14.98 28.24
N VAL A 11 -4.77 16.24 28.08
CA VAL A 11 -3.71 16.79 28.96
C VAL A 11 -4.19 16.88 30.42
N GLU A 12 -5.25 17.64 30.67
CA GLU A 12 -5.67 17.98 32.05
C GLU A 12 -6.79 17.11 32.63
N ASN A 13 -7.39 16.22 31.83
CA ASN A 13 -8.55 15.42 32.23
C ASN A 13 -9.69 16.23 32.87
N SER A 14 -9.92 17.43 32.34
CA SER A 14 -10.89 18.38 32.90
C SER A 14 -12.11 18.59 31.99
N CYS A 15 -11.98 18.32 30.68
CA CYS A 15 -13.02 18.63 29.68
C CYS A 15 -13.21 17.45 28.72
N ARG A 16 -12.41 17.38 27.64
CA ARG A 16 -12.56 16.45 26.51
C ARG A 16 -12.67 14.99 26.93
N SER A 17 -11.69 14.47 27.67
CA SER A 17 -11.72 13.06 28.08
C SER A 17 -12.82 12.73 29.11
N GLN A 18 -13.27 13.71 29.90
CA GLN A 18 -14.39 13.55 30.83
C GLN A 18 -15.73 13.45 30.08
N MET A 19 -15.94 14.30 29.07
CA MET A 19 -17.10 14.21 28.18
C MET A 19 -17.13 12.86 27.45
N ALA A 20 -15.97 12.39 26.98
CA ALA A 20 -15.86 11.11 26.30
C ALA A 20 -16.17 9.92 27.22
N GLU A 21 -15.65 9.90 28.45
CA GLU A 21 -16.01 8.89 29.47
C GLU A 21 -17.52 8.91 29.76
N GLY A 22 -18.12 10.11 29.90
CA GLY A 22 -19.55 10.27 30.12
C GLY A 22 -20.39 9.68 29.00
N TRP A 23 -20.10 10.05 27.74
CA TRP A 23 -20.81 9.51 26.58
C TRP A 23 -20.63 8.00 26.43
N ALA A 24 -19.43 7.48 26.68
CA ALA A 24 -19.15 6.06 26.53
C ALA A 24 -19.93 5.23 27.55
N LYS A 25 -20.00 5.68 28.80
CA LYS A 25 -20.84 5.05 29.83
C LYS A 25 -22.31 5.09 29.47
N GLU A 26 -22.80 6.24 28.99
CA GLU A 26 -24.21 6.39 28.64
C GLU A 26 -24.61 5.49 27.46
N PHE A 27 -23.84 5.49 26.37
CA PHE A 27 -24.14 4.64 25.22
C PHE A 27 -23.96 3.15 25.52
N SER A 28 -22.95 2.77 26.30
CA SER A 28 -22.78 1.37 26.71
C SER A 28 -23.97 0.89 27.54
N ARG A 29 -24.46 1.73 28.46
CA ARG A 29 -25.66 1.46 29.27
C ARG A 29 -26.91 1.33 28.40
N GLN A 30 -27.12 2.25 27.46
CA GLN A 30 -28.28 2.21 26.54
C GLN A 30 -28.28 0.96 25.65
N ALA A 31 -27.09 0.52 25.22
CA ALA A 31 -26.92 -0.65 24.37
C ALA A 31 -26.87 -1.99 25.12
N GLY A 32 -26.91 -1.99 26.46
CA GLY A 32 -26.78 -3.20 27.28
C GLY A 32 -25.38 -3.84 27.23
N LEU A 33 -24.34 -3.05 26.98
CA LEU A 33 -22.95 -3.49 26.82
C LEU A 33 -22.18 -3.41 28.15
N ASP A 34 -22.62 -4.17 29.15
CA ASP A 34 -22.04 -4.10 30.51
C ASP A 34 -20.56 -4.52 30.59
N PHE A 35 -20.06 -5.20 29.55
CA PHE A 35 -18.67 -5.61 29.43
C PHE A 35 -17.73 -4.49 28.96
N ILE A 36 -18.25 -3.33 28.52
CA ILE A 36 -17.42 -2.16 28.18
C ILE A 36 -17.25 -1.29 29.43
N LYS A 37 -16.00 -1.04 29.83
CA LYS A 37 -15.64 -0.14 30.93
C LYS A 37 -14.87 1.06 30.42
N ALA A 38 -15.49 2.23 30.48
CA ALA A 38 -14.86 3.49 30.07
C ALA A 38 -14.27 4.26 31.26
N TYR A 39 -13.05 4.74 31.08
CA TYR A 39 -12.31 5.58 32.01
C TYR A 39 -11.68 6.76 31.29
N SER A 40 -11.29 7.79 32.04
CA SER A 40 -10.49 8.90 31.54
C SER A 40 -9.28 9.20 32.42
N ALA A 41 -8.23 9.77 31.83
CA ALA A 41 -7.06 10.27 32.56
C ALA A 41 -6.38 11.44 31.85
N GLY A 42 -5.47 12.08 32.59
CA GLY A 42 -4.69 13.23 32.18
C GLY A 42 -3.20 12.96 32.25
N SER A 43 -2.42 13.43 31.26
CA SER A 43 -0.96 13.46 31.38
C SER A 43 -0.46 14.50 32.39
N ASN A 44 -1.22 15.57 32.56
CA ASN A 44 -1.00 16.60 33.58
C ASN A 44 -2.35 17.02 34.20
N PRO A 45 -2.96 16.17 35.06
CA PRO A 45 -4.33 16.35 35.55
C PRO A 45 -4.48 17.65 36.37
N SER A 46 -5.53 18.41 36.08
CA SER A 46 -5.85 19.68 36.78
C SER A 46 -6.35 19.51 38.22
N GLY A 47 -6.73 18.28 38.62
CA GLY A 47 -7.36 17.99 39.91
C GLY A 47 -8.85 18.38 40.01
N LYS A 48 -9.42 19.07 39.01
CA LYS A 48 -10.85 19.44 38.96
C LYS A 48 -11.44 19.34 37.54
N VAL A 49 -12.67 18.86 37.44
CA VAL A 49 -13.45 18.89 36.19
C VAL A 49 -13.95 20.31 35.93
N ASN A 50 -13.93 20.73 34.67
CA ASN A 50 -14.38 22.07 34.29
C ASN A 50 -15.91 22.19 34.47
N PRO A 51 -16.42 23.19 35.20
CA PRO A 51 -17.86 23.38 35.42
C PRO A 51 -18.68 23.52 34.12
N GLU A 52 -18.12 24.16 33.09
CA GLU A 52 -18.80 24.30 31.80
C GLU A 52 -18.94 22.96 31.09
N ALA A 53 -17.96 22.05 31.25
CA ALA A 53 -18.07 20.69 30.75
C ALA A 53 -19.20 19.92 31.44
N VAL A 54 -19.33 20.05 32.77
CA VAL A 54 -20.42 19.45 33.54
C VAL A 54 -21.77 19.98 33.04
N LYS A 55 -21.88 21.30 32.89
CA LYS A 55 -23.10 21.98 32.45
C LYS A 55 -23.56 21.52 31.07
N VAL A 56 -22.68 21.52 30.07
CA VAL A 56 -23.09 21.11 28.70
C VAL A 56 -23.40 19.63 28.58
N MET A 57 -22.79 18.76 29.40
CA MET A 57 -23.14 17.34 29.44
C MET A 57 -24.50 17.13 30.12
N GLN A 58 -24.78 17.85 31.20
CA GLN A 58 -26.07 17.82 31.89
C GLN A 58 -27.21 18.33 30.98
N GLU A 59 -26.97 19.37 30.18
CA GLU A 59 -27.91 19.83 29.12
C GLU A 59 -28.27 18.71 28.13
N ALA A 60 -27.35 17.77 27.89
CA ALA A 60 -27.53 16.65 26.99
C ALA A 60 -28.01 15.36 27.70
N GLY A 61 -28.34 15.45 29.00
CA GLY A 61 -28.84 14.33 29.80
C GLY A 61 -27.78 13.39 30.36
N VAL A 62 -26.50 13.76 30.32
CA VAL A 62 -25.39 12.93 30.85
C VAL A 62 -24.76 13.62 32.05
N ASP A 63 -24.84 12.98 33.22
CA ASP A 63 -24.26 13.50 34.45
C ASP A 63 -22.79 13.09 34.61
N ILE A 64 -21.90 14.08 34.65
CA ILE A 64 -20.47 13.91 34.97
C ILE A 64 -20.05 14.70 36.22
N SER A 65 -21.00 15.19 37.02
CA SER A 65 -20.73 16.06 38.17
C SER A 65 -19.92 15.37 39.28
N GLY A 66 -20.03 14.04 39.40
CA GLY A 66 -19.24 13.22 40.33
C GLY A 66 -17.84 12.85 39.83
N ALA A 67 -17.46 13.26 38.61
CA ALA A 67 -16.14 12.96 38.06
C ALA A 67 -15.07 13.91 38.62
N PHE A 68 -13.82 13.45 38.66
CA PHE A 68 -12.66 14.24 39.06
C PHE A 68 -11.51 14.04 38.08
N SER A 69 -10.65 15.05 37.97
CA SER A 69 -9.47 15.00 37.12
C SER A 69 -8.38 14.14 37.78
N LYS A 70 -7.93 13.11 37.07
CA LYS A 70 -7.00 12.09 37.57
C LYS A 70 -5.92 11.75 36.55
N GLY A 71 -4.75 11.37 37.04
CA GLY A 71 -3.61 10.95 36.23
C GLY A 71 -3.57 9.44 36.00
N PHE A 72 -2.63 8.98 35.18
CA PHE A 72 -2.48 7.54 34.86
C PHE A 72 -2.20 6.64 36.06
N ALA A 73 -1.60 7.16 37.13
CA ALA A 73 -1.37 6.40 38.37
C ALA A 73 -2.67 5.86 38.99
N TYR A 74 -3.81 6.54 38.75
CA TYR A 74 -5.14 6.05 39.17
C TYR A 74 -5.60 4.81 38.39
N LEU A 75 -4.99 4.55 37.24
CA LEU A 75 -5.35 3.49 36.30
C LEU A 75 -4.28 2.39 36.22
N ALA A 76 -3.18 2.50 36.97
CA ALA A 76 -2.01 1.62 36.88
C ALA A 76 -2.25 0.13 37.17
N GLN A 77 -3.49 -0.25 37.53
CA GLN A 77 -3.90 -1.64 37.79
C GLN A 77 -4.86 -2.19 36.72
N LYS A 78 -5.05 -1.49 35.60
CA LYS A 78 -5.97 -1.87 34.54
C LYS A 78 -5.21 -2.14 33.25
N ASP A 79 -5.42 -3.32 32.68
CA ASP A 79 -5.04 -3.61 31.30
C ASP A 79 -5.98 -2.83 30.38
N ILE A 80 -5.42 -1.95 29.55
CA ILE A 80 -6.20 -1.07 28.67
C ILE A 80 -6.28 -1.74 27.30
N ASP A 81 -7.48 -2.16 26.87
CA ASP A 81 -7.64 -2.72 25.53
C ASP A 81 -7.64 -1.60 24.47
N ILE A 82 -8.27 -0.44 24.76
CA ILE A 82 -8.36 0.69 23.82
C ILE A 82 -7.97 2.00 24.50
N ALA A 83 -6.92 2.65 24.01
CA ALA A 83 -6.54 4.00 24.41
C ALA A 83 -6.97 5.02 23.34
N VAL A 84 -7.63 6.10 23.75
CA VAL A 84 -8.10 7.18 22.87
C VAL A 84 -7.48 8.49 23.31
N THR A 85 -6.59 9.09 22.52
CA THR A 85 -5.97 10.40 22.81
C THR A 85 -6.76 11.53 22.16
N LEU A 86 -7.11 12.55 22.93
CA LEU A 86 -7.88 13.72 22.50
C LEU A 86 -6.94 14.93 22.39
N GLY A 87 -6.50 15.21 21.15
CA GLY A 87 -5.78 16.42 20.74
C GLY A 87 -4.50 16.73 21.53
N CYS A 88 -3.55 15.81 21.56
CA CYS A 88 -2.22 16.03 22.15
C CYS A 88 -1.13 15.45 21.23
N GLN A 89 -0.40 16.30 20.52
CA GLN A 89 0.67 15.86 19.60
C GLN A 89 2.02 15.62 20.30
N ASP A 90 2.24 16.10 21.55
CA ASP A 90 3.62 16.18 22.07
C ASP A 90 3.89 15.68 23.51
N THR A 91 2.91 15.26 24.32
CA THR A 91 3.19 14.96 25.76
C THR A 91 2.45 13.78 26.37
N CYS A 92 1.91 12.86 25.57
CA CYS A 92 1.32 11.65 26.14
C CYS A 92 2.38 10.56 26.33
N PRO A 93 2.59 10.06 27.57
CA PRO A 93 3.49 8.93 27.81
C PRO A 93 3.00 7.70 27.03
N TYR A 94 3.93 6.80 26.68
CA TYR A 94 3.60 5.52 26.05
C TYR A 94 2.59 4.76 26.93
N LEU A 95 1.37 4.59 26.42
CA LEU A 95 0.31 3.81 27.04
C LEU A 95 0.27 2.45 26.35
N PRO A 96 0.67 1.36 27.00
CA PRO A 96 0.51 0.03 26.43
C PRO A 96 -0.98 -0.29 26.33
N SER A 97 -1.48 -0.41 25.10
CA SER A 97 -2.85 -0.81 24.78
C SER A 97 -2.91 -1.60 23.48
N ASP A 98 -3.85 -2.53 23.36
CA ASP A 98 -4.02 -3.34 22.14
C ASP A 98 -4.41 -2.49 20.92
N LYS A 99 -5.22 -1.44 21.12
CA LYS A 99 -5.62 -0.48 20.08
C LYS A 99 -5.46 0.97 20.56
N HIS A 100 -4.83 1.81 19.76
CA HIS A 100 -4.65 3.23 20.05
C HIS A 100 -5.34 4.10 18.99
N LEU A 101 -6.25 4.99 19.42
CA LEU A 101 -7.00 5.91 18.58
C LEU A 101 -6.59 7.36 18.90
N GLN A 102 -6.46 8.20 17.88
CA GLN A 102 -6.20 9.63 18.05
C GLN A 102 -7.36 10.44 17.50
N TRP A 103 -8.00 11.23 18.35
CA TRP A 103 -9.06 12.15 17.98
C TRP A 103 -8.55 13.57 18.06
N ASP A 104 -8.47 14.22 16.90
CA ASP A 104 -8.19 15.65 16.85
C ASP A 104 -9.47 16.41 17.24
N VAL A 105 -9.50 16.84 18.51
CA VAL A 105 -10.60 17.59 19.11
C VAL A 105 -10.00 18.79 19.81
N GLU A 106 -10.34 19.97 19.30
CA GLU A 106 -9.87 21.25 19.82
C GLU A 106 -10.24 21.42 21.30
N ASP A 107 -9.34 22.01 22.10
CA ASP A 107 -9.64 22.27 23.51
C ASP A 107 -10.57 23.49 23.67
N PRO A 108 -11.76 23.33 24.28
CA PRO A 108 -12.73 24.43 24.38
C PRO A 108 -12.37 25.49 25.43
N LYS A 109 -11.33 25.28 26.28
CA LYS A 109 -11.02 26.15 27.44
C LYS A 109 -10.77 27.62 27.12
N ALA A 110 -10.26 27.93 25.94
CA ALA A 110 -9.97 29.30 25.54
C ALA A 110 -11.21 30.04 25.00
N LYS A 111 -12.38 29.39 24.95
CA LYS A 111 -13.56 29.86 24.25
C LYS A 111 -14.82 29.89 25.15
N ASN A 112 -15.95 30.28 24.56
CA ASN A 112 -17.24 30.40 25.23
C ASN A 112 -17.94 29.04 25.44
N ILE A 113 -19.06 29.04 26.19
CA ILE A 113 -19.85 27.83 26.47
C ILE A 113 -20.34 27.12 25.19
N ASP A 114 -20.59 27.83 24.10
CA ASP A 114 -21.01 27.22 22.83
C ASP A 114 -19.90 26.36 22.22
N SER A 115 -18.64 26.70 22.46
CA SER A 115 -17.51 25.87 22.06
C SER A 115 -17.46 24.56 22.85
N PHE A 116 -17.86 24.58 24.13
CA PHE A 116 -18.03 23.35 24.90
C PHE A 116 -19.15 22.46 24.34
N ARG A 117 -20.25 23.05 23.86
CA ARG A 117 -21.35 22.31 23.20
C ARG A 117 -20.89 21.69 21.88
N GLN A 118 -20.17 22.44 21.05
CA GLN A 118 -19.60 21.92 19.80
C GLN A 118 -18.66 20.74 20.06
N VAL A 119 -17.72 20.91 21.00
CA VAL A 119 -16.78 19.85 21.39
C VAL A 119 -17.51 18.64 21.97
N ARG A 120 -18.52 18.86 22.83
CA ARG A 120 -19.39 17.80 23.36
C ARG A 120 -20.02 16.99 22.23
N ASP A 121 -20.56 17.66 21.22
CA ASP A 121 -21.30 17.00 20.13
C ASP A 121 -20.35 16.27 19.17
N ILE A 122 -19.15 16.81 18.91
CA ILE A 122 -18.09 16.11 18.16
C ILE A 122 -17.68 14.83 18.91
N ILE A 123 -17.42 14.93 20.21
CA ILE A 123 -17.06 13.78 21.04
C ILE A 123 -18.21 12.77 21.09
N LYS A 124 -19.46 13.24 21.18
CA LYS A 124 -20.65 12.39 21.17
C LYS A 124 -20.69 11.50 19.94
N GLU A 125 -20.55 12.07 18.73
CA GLU A 125 -20.60 11.27 17.50
C GLU A 125 -19.40 10.31 17.40
N LYS A 126 -18.19 10.74 17.76
CA LYS A 126 -17.01 9.86 17.78
C LYS A 126 -17.17 8.68 18.74
N VAL A 127 -17.66 8.93 19.96
CA VAL A 127 -17.90 7.88 20.96
C VAL A 127 -19.05 6.98 20.53
N LYS A 128 -20.12 7.53 19.95
CA LYS A 128 -21.24 6.74 19.42
C LYS A 128 -20.77 5.77 18.34
N THR A 129 -19.94 6.24 17.41
CA THR A 129 -19.34 5.38 16.38
C THR A 129 -18.47 4.28 17.00
N LEU A 130 -17.59 4.63 17.95
CA LEU A 130 -16.76 3.64 18.65
C LEU A 130 -17.58 2.57 19.39
N ILE A 131 -18.62 2.96 20.13
CA ILE A 131 -19.48 2.00 20.84
C ILE A 131 -20.28 1.14 19.86
N LYS A 132 -20.72 1.72 18.74
CA LYS A 132 -21.42 0.99 17.68
C LYS A 132 -20.49 -0.05 17.02
N GLU A 133 -19.23 0.29 16.73
CA GLU A 133 -18.22 -0.65 16.25
C GLU A 133 -18.03 -1.81 17.24
N LEU A 134 -17.87 -1.50 18.53
CA LEU A 134 -17.70 -2.53 19.57
C LEU A 134 -18.95 -3.40 19.76
N PHE A 135 -20.14 -2.82 19.66
CA PHE A 135 -21.42 -3.55 19.68
C PHE A 135 -21.47 -4.56 18.55
N TYR A 136 -21.12 -4.14 17.34
CA TYR A 136 -21.09 -5.00 16.16
C TYR A 136 -20.02 -6.09 16.27
N GLN A 137 -18.82 -5.76 16.72
CA GLN A 137 -17.76 -6.75 16.97
C GLN A 137 -18.20 -7.83 17.97
N ALA A 138 -18.93 -7.45 19.02
CA ALA A 138 -19.45 -8.36 20.03
C ALA A 138 -20.61 -9.24 19.53
N GLN A 139 -21.48 -8.72 18.63
CA GLN A 139 -22.58 -9.50 18.06
C GLN A 139 -22.14 -10.48 16.98
N SER A 140 -21.08 -10.16 16.25
CA SER A 140 -20.63 -10.95 15.09
C SER A 140 -19.65 -12.07 15.43
N GLY A 141 -19.46 -12.40 16.71
CA GLY A 141 -18.53 -13.47 17.10
C GLY A 141 -17.12 -13.28 16.55
N GLY A 142 -16.64 -12.04 16.50
CA GLY A 142 -15.28 -11.74 16.02
C GLY A 142 -15.10 -11.60 14.51
N GLU A 143 -16.16 -11.44 13.71
CA GLU A 143 -16.02 -11.14 12.27
C GLU A 143 -16.98 -10.05 11.79
N ILE A 144 -16.54 -8.79 11.82
CA ILE A 144 -16.96 -7.76 10.86
C ILE A 144 -15.69 -7.17 10.24
N MET A 145 -15.53 -7.47 8.96
CA MET A 145 -14.40 -7.13 8.11
C MET A 145 -14.48 -5.67 7.65
N GLU A 146 -14.27 -4.75 8.58
CA GLU A 146 -13.55 -3.53 8.22
C GLU A 146 -12.10 -3.99 8.08
N ARG A 147 -11.59 -4.12 6.85
CA ARG A 147 -10.19 -4.51 6.65
C ARG A 147 -9.35 -3.56 7.49
N SER A 148 -8.61 -4.11 8.45
CA SER A 148 -7.65 -3.30 9.19
C SER A 148 -6.75 -2.59 8.17
N PHE A 149 -6.17 -1.45 8.53
CA PHE A 149 -5.22 -0.78 7.64
C PHE A 149 -4.16 -1.76 7.12
N ASP A 150 -3.73 -2.69 7.97
CA ASP A 150 -2.84 -3.80 7.61
C ASP A 150 -3.47 -4.77 6.59
N ASP A 151 -4.74 -5.15 6.73
CA ASP A 151 -5.44 -5.99 5.75
C ASP A 151 -5.61 -5.30 4.40
N ALA A 152 -5.84 -3.98 4.41
CA ALA A 152 -5.95 -3.19 3.19
C ALA A 152 -4.57 -3.02 2.52
N LEU A 153 -3.49 -2.84 3.29
CA LEU A 153 -2.12 -2.89 2.79
C LEU A 153 -1.75 -4.26 2.23
N ASN A 154 -2.17 -5.35 2.90
CA ASN A 154 -1.95 -6.71 2.43
C ASN A 154 -2.71 -6.96 1.13
N LYS A 155 -3.94 -6.46 1.01
CA LYS A 155 -4.73 -6.54 -0.21
C LYS A 155 -4.04 -5.82 -1.38
N LEU A 156 -3.60 -4.57 -1.16
CA LEU A 156 -2.83 -3.80 -2.16
C LEU A 156 -1.59 -4.59 -2.62
N ASN A 157 -0.86 -5.19 -1.67
CA ASN A 157 0.29 -6.02 -1.97
C ASN A 157 -0.07 -7.27 -2.80
N ASP A 158 -1.15 -7.96 -2.44
CA ASP A 158 -1.62 -9.15 -3.16
C ASP A 158 -2.07 -8.81 -4.58
N ASP A 159 -2.72 -7.66 -4.79
CA ASP A 159 -3.20 -7.23 -6.10
C ASP A 159 -2.04 -6.80 -7.01
N ILE A 160 -1.01 -6.12 -6.48
CA ILE A 160 0.26 -5.89 -7.19
C ILE A 160 0.93 -7.22 -7.58
N LEU A 161 0.92 -8.22 -6.70
CA LEU A 161 1.50 -9.54 -6.99
C LEU A 161 0.74 -10.28 -8.08
N LYS A 162 -0.59 -10.18 -8.10
CA LYS A 162 -1.42 -10.74 -9.18
C LYS A 162 -1.11 -10.05 -10.51
N MET A 163 -0.99 -8.73 -10.52
CA MET A 163 -0.64 -7.98 -11.73
C MET A 163 0.74 -8.38 -12.25
N ALA A 164 1.72 -8.52 -11.36
CA ALA A 164 3.06 -9.00 -11.71
C ALA A 164 3.04 -10.40 -12.33
N ALA A 165 2.23 -11.32 -11.79
CA ALA A 165 2.09 -12.67 -12.33
C ALA A 165 1.45 -12.66 -13.73
N LEU A 166 0.42 -11.82 -13.95
CA LEU A 166 -0.22 -11.66 -15.26
C LEU A 166 0.75 -11.08 -16.29
N ALA A 167 1.50 -10.02 -15.93
CA ALA A 167 2.51 -9.43 -16.80
C ALA A 167 3.62 -10.44 -17.14
N GLU A 168 4.10 -11.21 -16.17
CA GLU A 168 5.11 -12.26 -16.39
C GLU A 168 4.59 -13.37 -17.32
N GLU A 169 3.33 -13.76 -17.16
CA GLU A 169 2.67 -14.73 -18.03
C GLU A 169 2.49 -14.19 -19.46
N ALA A 170 2.15 -12.90 -19.62
CA ALA A 170 2.05 -12.24 -20.92
C ALA A 170 3.40 -12.24 -21.66
N ILE A 171 4.51 -11.93 -20.96
CA ILE A 171 5.87 -12.03 -21.54
C ILE A 171 6.14 -13.45 -22.02
N TYR A 172 5.86 -14.45 -21.16
CA TYR A 172 6.09 -15.85 -21.52
C TYR A 172 5.28 -16.27 -22.74
N LYS A 173 3.96 -16.04 -22.72
CA LYS A 173 3.05 -16.42 -23.81
C LYS A 173 3.38 -15.70 -25.11
N SER A 174 3.76 -14.43 -25.06
CA SER A 174 4.11 -13.65 -26.26
C SER A 174 5.31 -14.27 -26.99
N VAL A 175 6.35 -14.68 -26.27
CA VAL A 175 7.55 -15.31 -26.86
C VAL A 175 7.32 -16.78 -27.19
N GLU A 176 6.55 -17.51 -26.39
CA GLU A 176 6.17 -18.90 -26.70
C GLU A 176 5.32 -18.97 -27.98
N SER A 177 4.48 -17.97 -28.23
CA SER A 177 3.71 -17.85 -29.48
C SER A 177 4.61 -17.65 -30.69
N LEU A 178 5.71 -16.89 -30.56
CA LEU A 178 6.71 -16.74 -31.62
C LEU A 178 7.40 -18.08 -31.91
N LYS A 179 7.86 -18.75 -30.85
CA LYS A 179 8.63 -20.00 -30.94
C LYS A 179 7.84 -21.11 -31.63
N ASN A 180 6.55 -21.22 -31.31
CA ASN A 180 5.68 -22.27 -31.84
C ASN A 180 4.90 -21.84 -33.09
N GLN A 181 5.12 -20.61 -33.58
CA GLN A 181 4.30 -19.97 -34.61
C GLN A 181 2.79 -20.07 -34.32
N ASP A 182 2.41 -19.86 -33.05
CA ASP A 182 1.03 -19.99 -32.58
C ASP A 182 0.30 -18.63 -32.64
N LYS A 183 -0.41 -18.41 -33.74
CA LYS A 183 -1.22 -17.21 -33.96
C LYS A 183 -2.32 -17.02 -32.92
N LYS A 184 -2.92 -18.11 -32.43
CA LYS A 184 -4.01 -18.04 -31.45
C LYS A 184 -3.48 -17.61 -30.09
N LEU A 185 -2.31 -18.13 -29.70
CA LEU A 185 -1.66 -17.72 -28.46
C LEU A 185 -1.24 -16.25 -28.50
N ALA A 186 -0.70 -15.78 -29.63
CA ALA A 186 -0.37 -14.37 -29.80
C ALA A 186 -1.61 -13.47 -29.67
N GLN A 187 -2.71 -13.81 -30.34
CA GLN A 187 -3.96 -13.05 -30.22
C GLN A 187 -4.50 -13.08 -28.78
N LYS A 188 -4.43 -14.22 -28.10
CA LYS A 188 -4.86 -14.35 -26.71
C LYS A 188 -4.09 -13.41 -25.77
N VAL A 189 -2.79 -13.18 -25.99
CA VAL A 189 -2.02 -12.20 -25.19
C VAL A 189 -2.58 -10.80 -25.37
N VAL A 190 -2.94 -10.40 -26.59
CA VAL A 190 -3.56 -9.10 -26.88
C VAL A 190 -4.92 -8.99 -26.20
N ASP A 191 -5.73 -10.06 -26.25
CA ASP A 191 -7.08 -10.05 -25.69
C ASP A 191 -7.08 -10.10 -24.14
N ASP A 192 -6.09 -10.77 -23.53
CA ASP A 192 -5.97 -10.91 -22.07
C ASP A 192 -5.45 -9.61 -21.39
N ASP A 193 -4.95 -8.63 -22.15
CA ASP A 193 -4.37 -7.37 -21.65
C ASP A 193 -5.36 -6.51 -20.86
N GLN A 194 -6.64 -6.51 -21.26
CA GLN A 194 -7.72 -5.80 -20.56
C GLN A 194 -7.79 -6.16 -19.06
N LYS A 195 -7.43 -7.39 -18.68
CA LYS A 195 -7.43 -7.82 -17.28
C LYS A 195 -6.34 -7.12 -16.45
N ILE A 196 -5.23 -6.75 -17.09
CA ILE A 196 -4.13 -6.04 -16.47
C ILE A 196 -4.52 -4.57 -16.32
N ASP A 197 -5.14 -3.96 -17.34
CA ASP A 197 -5.68 -2.59 -17.27
C ASP A 197 -6.72 -2.44 -16.14
N GLU A 198 -7.66 -3.38 -16.04
CA GLU A 198 -8.67 -3.36 -14.98
C GLU A 198 -8.06 -3.48 -13.58
N LEU A 199 -6.99 -4.26 -13.45
CA LEU A 199 -6.28 -4.44 -12.19
C LEU A 199 -5.40 -3.23 -11.85
N GLU A 200 -4.82 -2.57 -12.85
CA GLU A 200 -4.05 -1.34 -12.71
C GLU A 200 -4.90 -0.25 -12.07
N ILE A 201 -6.11 -0.03 -12.61
CA ILE A 201 -7.07 0.96 -12.09
C ILE A 201 -7.47 0.59 -10.66
N ALA A 202 -7.77 -0.69 -10.39
CA ALA A 202 -8.17 -1.14 -9.06
C ALA A 202 -7.06 -0.91 -8.01
N VAL A 203 -5.80 -1.22 -8.35
CA VAL A 203 -4.65 -0.98 -7.46
C VAL A 203 -4.43 0.51 -7.23
N GLU A 204 -4.63 1.35 -8.26
CA GLU A 204 -4.49 2.81 -8.11
C GLU A 204 -5.58 3.39 -7.21
N GLU A 205 -6.84 3.00 -7.39
CA GLU A 205 -7.96 3.40 -6.53
C GLU A 205 -7.73 2.99 -5.07
N GLU A 206 -7.31 1.74 -4.83
CA GLU A 206 -7.01 1.25 -3.48
C GLU A 206 -5.87 2.02 -2.79
N ALA A 207 -4.83 2.34 -3.55
CA ALA A 207 -3.72 3.14 -3.04
C ALA A 207 -4.18 4.56 -2.68
N ILE A 208 -5.00 5.19 -3.52
CA ILE A 208 -5.55 6.52 -3.25
C ILE A 208 -6.46 6.49 -2.02
N ASP A 209 -7.33 5.49 -1.89
CA ASP A 209 -8.20 5.32 -0.73
C ASP A 209 -7.38 5.14 0.56
N LEU A 210 -6.30 4.36 0.52
CA LEU A 210 -5.37 4.20 1.65
C LEU A 210 -4.71 5.53 2.03
N LEU A 211 -4.38 6.39 1.07
CA LEU A 211 -3.79 7.71 1.35
C LEU A 211 -4.82 8.73 1.85
N ALA A 212 -6.06 8.65 1.38
CA ALA A 212 -7.11 9.62 1.66
C ALA A 212 -7.83 9.32 2.99
N LEU A 213 -8.11 8.05 3.27
CA LEU A 213 -8.88 7.61 4.44
C LEU A 213 -8.02 7.42 5.68
N GLN A 214 -6.71 7.24 5.51
CA GLN A 214 -5.76 6.95 6.58
C GLN A 214 -4.66 8.01 6.60
N GLN A 215 -4.03 8.25 7.75
CA GLN A 215 -2.80 9.05 7.85
C GLN A 215 -1.59 8.11 7.95
N PRO A 216 -1.16 7.45 6.85
CA PRO A 216 -0.10 6.48 6.90
C PRO A 216 1.21 7.12 7.40
N MET A 217 1.93 6.40 8.26
CA MET A 217 3.24 6.84 8.72
C MET A 217 4.24 6.85 7.56
N ALA A 218 5.40 7.49 7.74
CA ALA A 218 6.41 7.64 6.68
C ALA A 218 6.82 6.33 5.98
N ARG A 219 6.79 5.19 6.70
CA ARG A 219 7.07 3.86 6.13
C ARG A 219 5.95 3.41 5.19
N ASP A 220 4.70 3.52 5.62
CA ASP A 220 3.54 3.03 4.88
C ASP A 220 3.23 3.95 3.70
N LEU A 221 3.44 5.26 3.86
CA LEU A 221 3.39 6.21 2.76
C LEU A 221 4.39 5.86 1.65
N ARG A 222 5.64 5.51 2.02
CA ARG A 222 6.63 5.04 1.04
C ARG A 222 6.22 3.73 0.40
N PHE A 223 5.62 2.81 1.16
CA PHE A 223 5.14 1.54 0.61
C PHE A 223 4.02 1.77 -0.42
N ILE A 224 2.99 2.54 -0.06
CA ILE A 224 1.83 2.82 -0.94
C ILE A 224 2.29 3.55 -2.20
N THR A 225 3.08 4.62 -2.06
CA THR A 225 3.56 5.40 -3.22
C THR A 225 4.53 4.61 -4.11
N THR A 226 5.33 3.70 -3.53
CA THR A 226 6.16 2.79 -4.32
C THR A 226 5.29 1.75 -5.02
N GLY A 227 4.26 1.22 -4.35
CA GLY A 227 3.28 0.32 -4.94
C GLY A 227 2.60 0.92 -6.17
N MET A 228 2.15 2.18 -6.09
CA MET A 228 1.57 2.89 -7.23
C MET A 228 2.53 3.02 -8.42
N LYS A 229 3.81 3.31 -8.16
CA LYS A 229 4.81 3.37 -9.23
C LYS A 229 5.04 2.00 -9.85
N ILE A 230 5.14 0.96 -9.02
CA ILE A 230 5.32 -0.42 -9.49
C ILE A 230 4.11 -0.86 -10.33
N ASN A 231 2.90 -0.50 -9.91
CA ASN A 231 1.66 -0.72 -10.67
C ASN A 231 1.77 -0.17 -12.09
N ALA A 232 2.15 1.10 -12.23
CA ALA A 232 2.35 1.74 -13.53
C ALA A 232 3.48 1.07 -14.35
N GLU A 233 4.59 0.68 -13.74
CA GLU A 233 5.67 -0.02 -14.45
C GLU A 233 5.25 -1.44 -14.90
N LEU A 234 4.36 -2.12 -14.16
CA LEU A 234 3.80 -3.42 -14.53
C LEU A 234 2.83 -3.31 -15.72
N GLU A 235 2.02 -2.26 -15.81
CA GLU A 235 1.21 -1.95 -17.00
C GLU A 235 2.11 -1.77 -18.21
N ARG A 236 3.20 -0.99 -18.08
CA ARG A 236 4.16 -0.80 -19.18
C ARG A 236 4.81 -2.09 -19.64
N ILE A 237 5.07 -3.01 -18.72
CA ILE A 237 5.61 -4.33 -19.05
C ILE A 237 4.56 -5.17 -19.82
N ALA A 238 3.30 -5.14 -19.41
CA ALA A 238 2.21 -5.82 -20.09
C ALA A 238 1.98 -5.28 -21.51
N ASP A 239 1.91 -3.96 -21.65
CA ASP A 239 1.88 -3.24 -22.93
C ASP A 239 2.99 -3.72 -23.89
N LEU A 240 4.22 -3.86 -23.38
CA LEU A 240 5.35 -4.33 -24.16
C LEU A 240 5.20 -5.79 -24.57
N ALA A 241 4.62 -6.64 -23.71
CA ALA A 241 4.28 -8.02 -24.06
C ALA A 241 3.20 -8.10 -25.16
N VAL A 242 2.19 -7.22 -25.12
CA VAL A 242 1.20 -7.07 -26.21
C VAL A 242 1.87 -6.63 -27.51
N ASN A 243 2.78 -5.65 -27.44
CA ASN A 243 3.55 -5.21 -28.61
C ASN A 243 4.38 -6.36 -29.21
N ILE A 244 4.98 -7.22 -28.36
CA ILE A 244 5.67 -8.44 -28.83
C ILE A 244 4.67 -9.34 -29.55
N ALA A 245 3.52 -9.65 -28.95
CA ALA A 245 2.51 -10.51 -29.56
C ALA A 245 1.99 -9.96 -30.91
N GLN A 246 1.79 -8.65 -31.02
CA GLN A 246 1.44 -8.00 -32.28
C GLN A 246 2.52 -8.17 -33.35
N ARG A 247 3.81 -8.04 -32.98
CA ARG A 247 4.93 -8.31 -33.90
C ARG A 247 5.03 -9.79 -34.28
N VAL A 248 4.60 -10.71 -33.41
CA VAL A 248 4.49 -12.13 -33.77
C VAL A 248 3.44 -12.34 -34.85
N LEU A 249 2.28 -11.69 -34.74
CA LEU A 249 1.22 -11.78 -35.75
C LEU A 249 1.70 -11.31 -37.15
N ASP A 250 2.65 -10.39 -37.21
CA ASP A 250 3.25 -9.93 -38.47
C ASP A 250 4.13 -10.98 -39.17
N VAL A 251 4.61 -12.01 -38.44
CA VAL A 251 5.59 -13.00 -38.94
C VAL A 251 5.16 -14.45 -38.81
N VAL A 252 4.08 -14.76 -38.08
CA VAL A 252 3.66 -16.12 -37.74
C VAL A 252 3.39 -17.01 -38.96
N ASP A 253 2.84 -16.43 -40.04
CA ASP A 253 2.51 -17.14 -41.28
C ASP A 253 3.68 -17.14 -42.29
N LYS A 254 4.88 -16.71 -41.88
CA LYS A 254 6.07 -16.59 -42.74
C LYS A 254 7.17 -17.58 -42.32
N PRO A 255 8.00 -18.06 -43.27
CA PRO A 255 9.18 -18.86 -42.92
C PRO A 255 10.16 -18.08 -42.05
N LEU A 256 10.62 -18.69 -40.97
CA LEU A 256 11.60 -18.07 -40.07
C LEU A 256 12.87 -17.68 -40.85
N VAL A 257 13.42 -16.50 -40.52
CA VAL A 257 14.69 -16.04 -41.08
C VAL A 257 15.84 -16.88 -40.53
N LYS A 258 15.73 -17.30 -39.26
CA LYS A 258 16.73 -18.05 -38.54
C LYS A 258 16.13 -18.86 -37.39
N PRO A 259 16.86 -19.85 -36.85
CA PRO A 259 16.52 -20.47 -35.57
C PRO A 259 16.46 -19.44 -34.43
N LEU A 260 15.42 -19.54 -33.58
CA LEU A 260 15.20 -18.63 -32.47
C LEU A 260 15.96 -19.12 -31.23
N ILE A 261 17.21 -18.64 -31.04
CA ILE A 261 18.05 -19.00 -29.89
C ILE A 261 18.17 -17.83 -28.91
N ASP A 262 18.56 -16.64 -29.40
CA ASP A 262 18.86 -15.51 -28.52
C ASP A 262 17.61 -14.76 -28.03
N ILE A 263 16.52 -14.71 -28.82
CA ILE A 263 15.25 -14.09 -28.39
C ILE A 263 14.65 -14.82 -27.17
N PRO A 264 14.52 -16.17 -27.18
CA PRO A 264 14.07 -16.90 -25.99
C PRO A 264 14.97 -16.67 -24.76
N LYS A 265 16.30 -16.59 -24.94
CA LYS A 265 17.22 -16.28 -23.84
C LYS A 265 16.99 -14.88 -23.27
N LEU A 266 16.81 -13.88 -24.14
CA LEU A 266 16.51 -12.53 -23.71
C LEU A 266 15.18 -12.49 -22.94
N ALA A 267 14.16 -13.22 -23.40
CA ALA A 267 12.89 -13.34 -22.69
C ALA A 267 13.03 -13.98 -21.30
N GLU A 268 13.88 -14.99 -21.15
CA GLU A 268 14.21 -15.55 -19.83
C GLU A 268 14.88 -14.53 -18.92
N VAL A 269 15.80 -13.71 -19.44
CA VAL A 269 16.44 -12.63 -18.68
C VAL A 269 15.40 -11.59 -18.26
N SER A 270 14.56 -11.11 -19.17
CA SER A 270 13.47 -10.15 -18.88
C SER A 270 12.55 -10.67 -17.78
N ARG A 271 12.08 -11.92 -17.88
CA ARG A 271 11.22 -12.53 -16.85
C ARG A 271 11.92 -12.67 -15.50
N LYS A 272 13.20 -13.06 -15.48
CA LYS A 272 13.99 -13.14 -14.25
C LYS A 272 14.15 -11.77 -13.60
N MET A 273 14.38 -10.71 -14.38
CA MET A 273 14.48 -9.35 -13.86
C MET A 273 13.17 -8.86 -13.27
N VAL A 274 12.04 -9.04 -13.97
CA VAL A 274 10.70 -8.68 -13.46
C VAL A 274 10.41 -9.42 -12.15
N LYS A 275 10.58 -10.74 -12.15
CA LYS A 275 10.37 -11.55 -10.95
C LYS A 275 11.28 -11.12 -9.80
N GLY A 276 12.57 -10.88 -10.06
CA GLY A 276 13.53 -10.43 -9.06
C GLY A 276 13.17 -9.07 -8.47
N ALA A 277 12.65 -8.15 -9.30
CA ALA A 277 12.26 -6.82 -8.87
C ALA A 277 11.04 -6.87 -7.92
N ILE A 278 10.07 -7.72 -8.24
CA ILE A 278 8.87 -7.95 -7.41
C ILE A 278 9.23 -8.73 -6.14
N ASP A 279 10.10 -9.74 -6.23
CA ASP A 279 10.66 -10.42 -5.05
C ASP A 279 11.36 -9.42 -4.10
N ALA A 280 12.12 -8.48 -4.65
CA ALA A 280 12.79 -7.43 -3.89
C ALA A 280 11.78 -6.50 -3.20
N PHE A 281 10.69 -6.13 -3.88
CA PHE A 281 9.61 -5.32 -3.32
C PHE A 281 8.94 -6.01 -2.13
N VAL A 282 8.45 -7.25 -2.32
CA VAL A 282 7.73 -8.02 -1.30
C VAL A 282 8.62 -8.31 -0.09
N LYS A 283 9.86 -8.74 -0.34
CA LYS A 283 10.81 -9.07 0.73
C LYS A 283 11.48 -7.83 1.33
N ARG A 284 11.22 -6.65 0.78
CA ARG A 284 11.87 -5.37 1.14
C ARG A 284 13.40 -5.52 1.16
N SER A 285 13.94 -6.18 0.14
CA SER A 285 15.34 -6.56 0.05
C SER A 285 16.10 -5.68 -0.94
N GLU A 286 17.04 -4.90 -0.41
CA GLU A 286 17.95 -4.12 -1.24
C GLU A 286 18.89 -5.00 -2.08
N ASP A 287 19.36 -6.12 -1.53
CA ASP A 287 20.30 -7.00 -2.22
C ASP A 287 19.67 -7.62 -3.47
N LEU A 288 18.41 -8.04 -3.38
CA LEU A 288 17.65 -8.53 -4.53
C LEU A 288 17.45 -7.42 -5.58
N ALA A 289 17.10 -6.20 -5.15
CA ALA A 289 16.95 -5.07 -6.06
C ALA A 289 18.28 -4.73 -6.78
N ARG A 290 19.40 -4.77 -6.07
CA ARG A 290 20.74 -4.56 -6.66
C ARG A 290 21.08 -5.65 -7.67
N GLN A 291 20.76 -6.91 -7.39
CA GLN A 291 20.98 -8.00 -8.33
C GLN A 291 20.23 -7.77 -9.64
N VAL A 292 18.98 -7.33 -9.59
CA VAL A 292 18.19 -7.00 -10.79
C VAL A 292 18.88 -5.92 -11.62
N ILE A 293 19.28 -4.82 -10.99
CA ILE A 293 19.97 -3.71 -11.69
C ILE A 293 21.27 -4.18 -12.35
N MET A 294 21.97 -5.14 -11.75
CA MET A 294 23.22 -5.69 -12.31
C MET A 294 23.02 -6.64 -13.51
N MET A 295 21.78 -7.08 -13.77
CA MET A 295 21.45 -7.93 -14.94
C MET A 295 21.25 -7.12 -16.23
N ASP A 296 21.02 -5.81 -16.12
CA ASP A 296 20.72 -4.92 -17.25
C ASP A 296 21.74 -5.00 -18.41
N PRO A 297 23.07 -5.03 -18.16
CA PRO A 297 24.05 -5.16 -19.24
C PRO A 297 23.96 -6.48 -20.02
N GLU A 298 23.45 -7.56 -19.40
CA GLU A 298 23.26 -8.85 -20.08
C GLU A 298 22.13 -8.74 -21.12
N ALA A 299 21.02 -8.09 -20.77
CA ALA A 299 19.89 -7.86 -21.66
C ALA A 299 20.30 -6.99 -22.87
N ASP A 300 21.01 -5.91 -22.60
CA ASP A 300 21.58 -5.01 -23.61
C ASP A 300 22.47 -5.75 -24.61
N CYS A 301 23.36 -6.61 -24.10
CA CYS A 301 24.28 -7.40 -24.91
C CYS A 301 23.52 -8.37 -25.83
N LEU A 302 22.51 -9.07 -25.29
CA LEU A 302 21.67 -9.99 -26.07
C LEU A 302 20.89 -9.26 -27.15
N ARG A 303 20.29 -8.09 -26.84
CA ARG A 303 19.59 -7.26 -27.83
C ARG A 303 20.52 -6.85 -28.97
N ASN A 304 21.71 -6.32 -28.64
CA ASN A 304 22.68 -5.87 -29.64
C ASN A 304 23.13 -7.02 -30.54
N LYS A 305 23.38 -8.20 -29.96
CA LYS A 305 23.72 -9.40 -30.73
C LYS A 305 22.61 -9.79 -31.73
N ILE A 306 21.34 -9.79 -31.30
CA ILE A 306 20.20 -10.09 -32.18
C ILE A 306 20.11 -9.07 -33.31
N TYR A 307 20.29 -7.79 -32.99
CA TYR A 307 20.25 -6.69 -33.95
C TYR A 307 21.35 -6.83 -35.01
N ASP A 308 22.60 -7.00 -34.57
CA ASP A 308 23.76 -7.11 -35.46
C ASP A 308 23.66 -8.32 -36.38
N GLU A 309 23.20 -9.47 -35.86
CA GLU A 309 23.02 -10.67 -36.65
C GLU A 309 21.92 -10.48 -37.70
N LEU A 310 20.74 -9.99 -37.33
CA LEU A 310 19.62 -9.81 -38.26
C LEU A 310 19.96 -8.83 -39.39
N ILE A 311 20.72 -7.79 -39.10
CA ILE A 311 21.12 -6.81 -40.11
C ILE A 311 22.26 -7.34 -40.96
N ASN A 312 23.40 -7.69 -40.34
CA ASN A 312 24.63 -7.97 -41.07
C ASN A 312 24.60 -9.35 -41.75
N ASP A 313 23.97 -10.34 -41.11
CA ASP A 313 23.97 -11.71 -41.62
C ASP A 313 22.77 -12.07 -42.48
N TYR A 314 21.68 -11.28 -42.42
CA TYR A 314 20.47 -11.53 -43.20
C TYR A 314 20.07 -10.35 -44.08
N MET A 315 19.71 -9.19 -43.52
CA MET A 315 19.13 -8.08 -44.30
C MET A 315 20.08 -7.49 -45.34
N ILE A 316 21.36 -7.33 -45.02
CA ILE A 316 22.37 -6.80 -45.96
C ILE A 316 22.64 -7.80 -47.08
N LYS A 317 22.62 -9.11 -46.79
CA LYS A 317 22.89 -10.17 -47.77
C LYS A 317 21.68 -10.46 -48.67
N ASP A 318 20.47 -10.35 -48.13
CA ASP A 318 19.20 -10.49 -48.85
C ASP A 318 18.13 -9.53 -48.28
N GLY A 319 17.86 -8.45 -49.02
CA GLY A 319 16.85 -7.46 -48.65
C GLY A 319 15.42 -8.02 -48.57
N ALA A 320 15.12 -9.15 -49.21
CA ALA A 320 13.82 -9.81 -49.10
C ALA A 320 13.56 -10.40 -47.69
N THR A 321 14.59 -10.49 -46.84
CA THR A 321 14.43 -10.89 -45.43
C THR A 321 13.88 -9.79 -44.54
N ALA A 322 13.94 -8.52 -44.95
CA ALA A 322 13.57 -7.37 -44.13
C ALA A 322 12.14 -7.44 -43.52
N PRO A 323 11.08 -7.84 -44.25
CA PRO A 323 9.73 -7.94 -43.69
C PRO A 323 9.54 -9.01 -42.61
N ARG A 324 10.56 -9.86 -42.38
CA ARG A 324 10.59 -10.88 -41.32
C ARG A 324 11.63 -10.54 -40.24
N ALA A 325 12.75 -9.91 -40.61
CA ALA A 325 13.79 -9.50 -39.68
C ALA A 325 13.39 -8.30 -38.82
N VAL A 326 12.68 -7.31 -39.38
CA VAL A 326 12.28 -6.10 -38.65
C VAL A 326 11.38 -6.41 -37.44
N PRO A 327 10.32 -7.24 -37.55
CA PRO A 327 9.54 -7.63 -36.38
C PRO A 327 10.35 -8.32 -35.29
N LEU A 328 11.35 -9.15 -35.65
CA LEU A 328 12.24 -9.80 -34.68
C LEU A 328 13.15 -8.79 -33.96
N ILE A 329 13.66 -7.77 -34.66
CA ILE A 329 14.40 -6.66 -34.04
C ILE A 329 13.52 -5.91 -33.03
N LEU A 330 12.27 -5.63 -33.41
CA LEU A 330 11.32 -4.94 -32.53
C LEU A 330 10.99 -5.79 -31.30
N ILE A 331 10.80 -7.10 -31.46
CA ILE A 331 10.60 -8.03 -30.34
C ILE A 331 11.79 -7.98 -29.37
N ALA A 332 13.03 -8.05 -29.88
CA ALA A 332 14.22 -7.96 -29.04
C ALA A 332 14.31 -6.61 -28.29
N ARG A 333 13.94 -5.51 -28.95
CA ARG A 333 13.87 -4.18 -28.32
C ARG A 333 12.79 -4.10 -27.24
N HIS A 334 11.61 -4.67 -27.46
CA HIS A 334 10.55 -4.68 -26.45
C HIS A 334 10.95 -5.50 -25.23
N LEU A 335 11.62 -6.65 -25.41
CA LEU A 335 12.15 -7.44 -24.30
C LEU A 335 13.22 -6.70 -23.49
N GLU A 336 14.12 -5.96 -24.14
CA GLU A 336 15.10 -5.14 -23.42
C GLU A 336 14.43 -3.96 -22.69
N ARG A 337 13.42 -3.31 -23.28
CA ARG A 337 12.63 -2.31 -22.55
C ARG A 337 11.92 -2.89 -21.33
N ILE A 338 11.47 -4.14 -21.36
CA ILE A 338 10.93 -4.82 -20.17
C ILE A 338 12.01 -4.94 -19.08
N CYS A 339 13.26 -5.19 -19.45
CA CYS A 339 14.39 -5.18 -18.52
C CYS A 339 14.61 -3.79 -17.90
N ASP A 340 14.54 -2.72 -18.70
CA ASP A 340 14.63 -1.34 -18.19
C ASP A 340 13.56 -1.07 -17.12
N HIS A 341 12.31 -1.42 -17.41
CA HIS A 341 11.18 -1.25 -16.48
C HIS A 341 11.36 -2.06 -15.19
N ALA A 342 11.88 -3.29 -15.29
CA ALA A 342 12.26 -4.07 -14.10
C ALA A 342 13.39 -3.39 -13.29
N GLY A 343 14.35 -2.76 -13.97
CA GLY A 343 15.38 -1.93 -13.35
C GLY A 343 14.81 -0.71 -12.62
N TYR A 344 13.79 -0.05 -13.18
CA TYR A 344 13.09 1.06 -12.52
C TYR A 344 12.35 0.60 -11.27
N ILE A 345 11.62 -0.51 -11.33
CA ILE A 345 10.97 -1.14 -10.17
C ILE A 345 12.02 -1.39 -9.07
N ALA A 346 13.14 -2.02 -9.41
CA ALA A 346 14.21 -2.29 -8.45
C ALA A 346 14.78 -1.00 -7.83
N ALA A 347 14.96 0.06 -8.61
CA ALA A 347 15.42 1.35 -8.10
C ALA A 347 14.41 2.01 -7.14
N ASP A 348 13.11 1.92 -7.44
CA ASP A 348 12.05 2.41 -6.57
C ASP A 348 11.94 1.59 -5.27
N VAL A 349 12.22 0.28 -5.30
CA VAL A 349 12.36 -0.56 -4.08
C VAL A 349 13.51 -0.07 -3.19
N ILE A 350 14.67 0.26 -3.77
CA ILE A 350 15.78 0.80 -2.97
C ILE A 350 15.40 2.14 -2.34
N TYR A 351 14.67 2.99 -3.08
CA TYR A 351 14.13 4.24 -2.54
C TYR A 351 13.15 4.00 -1.38
N MET A 352 12.23 3.04 -1.52
CA MET A 352 11.28 2.66 -0.47
C MET A 352 12.00 2.32 0.85
N ILE A 353 13.12 1.59 0.78
CA ILE A 353 13.91 1.14 1.93
C ILE A 353 14.78 2.27 2.49
N LYS A 354 15.54 2.97 1.62
CA LYS A 354 16.60 3.89 2.05
C LYS A 354 16.22 5.37 2.05
N ALA A 355 15.08 5.74 1.46
CA ALA A 355 14.69 7.13 1.18
C ALA A 355 15.76 7.90 0.38
N LYS A 356 16.54 7.19 -0.46
CA LYS A 356 17.57 7.77 -1.33
C LYS A 356 17.27 7.40 -2.77
N VAL A 357 17.25 8.41 -3.65
CA VAL A 357 17.01 8.22 -5.08
C VAL A 357 18.24 7.59 -5.73
N VAL A 358 18.05 6.46 -6.39
CA VAL A 358 19.10 5.70 -7.11
C VAL A 358 18.95 5.82 -8.64
N LYS A 359 17.85 6.41 -9.13
CA LYS A 359 17.57 6.58 -10.56
C LYS A 359 18.77 7.20 -11.31
N HIS A 360 19.18 6.55 -12.41
CA HIS A 360 20.25 6.96 -13.33
C HIS A 360 21.67 7.11 -12.75
N HIS A 361 21.99 6.50 -11.59
CA HIS A 361 23.36 6.51 -11.02
C HIS A 361 23.83 5.15 -10.46
N PRO A 362 24.09 4.13 -11.30
CA PRO A 362 24.60 2.84 -10.85
C PRO A 362 25.95 2.94 -10.12
N GLU A 363 26.76 3.97 -10.41
CA GLU A 363 28.00 4.28 -9.68
C GLU A 363 27.81 4.61 -8.19
N ARG A 364 26.65 5.17 -7.78
CA ARG A 364 26.36 5.44 -6.37
C ARG A 364 26.08 4.17 -5.56
N LEU A 365 25.83 3.04 -6.24
CA LEU A 365 25.65 1.74 -5.61
C LEU A 365 26.99 1.06 -5.28
N LYS A 366 28.11 1.45 -5.92
CA LYS A 366 29.44 0.85 -5.73
C LYS A 366 30.22 1.39 -4.51
N ASN A 367 29.81 2.52 -3.93
CA ASN A 367 30.63 3.27 -2.95
C ASN A 367 30.26 3.10 -1.46
N ASN A 368 29.52 2.05 -1.06
CA ASN A 368 29.15 1.84 0.36
C ASN A 368 29.95 0.71 1.06
N HIS A 369 31.11 0.34 0.52
CA HIS A 369 32.11 -0.45 1.26
C HIS A 369 33.35 0.42 1.51
N SER A 370 33.30 1.21 2.58
CA SER A 370 34.46 1.82 3.23
C SER A 370 34.13 2.00 4.70
#